data_AF-A0A923MKI6-F1
#
_entry.id   AF-A0A923MKI6-F1
#
_cell.length_a   1.000
_cell.length_b   1.000
_cell.length_c   1.000
_cell.angle_alpha   90.00
_cell.angle_beta   90.00
_cell.angle_gamma   90.00
#
_symmetry.space_group_name_H-M   'P 1'
#
loop_
_entity.id
_entity.type
_entity.pdbx_description
1 polymer ?
#
loop_
_entity_poly.entity_id
_entity_poly.type
_entity_poly.pdbx_seq_one_letter_code
_entity_poly.pdbx_strand_id
1 'polypeptide(L)'
;MSYNKWPKRSAEKNYFMVPNEIFSIGLDYREISLYIYLLRCENRKTYQCYPSYKTIGHAIGMSENTVAKYVRQLEEKGLIYTEPTIMQSKDGKPLNGNLLYTIRPIPGVLEAFYERQFRQAEEAAARYRAAQLLEKFNAQSRQNALCVPSQEEASPSPCQRIEPGCEPFSADFCRTKEKAG
;
A
#
# COMPACT_ATOMS: atom_id res chain seq x y z
N MET A 1 -33.89 -48.53 13.78
CA MET A 1 -32.60 -47.83 13.93
C MET A 1 -32.86 -46.56 14.72
N SER A 2 -32.38 -46.48 15.97
CA SER A 2 -32.51 -45.29 16.81
C SER A 2 -31.40 -44.30 16.43
N TYR A 3 -31.75 -43.13 15.92
CA TYR A 3 -30.77 -42.07 15.67
C TYR A 3 -30.31 -41.50 17.02
N ASN A 4 -29.02 -41.61 17.33
CA ASN A 4 -28.44 -40.97 18.50
C ASN A 4 -28.70 -39.46 18.40
N LYS A 5 -29.54 -38.95 19.29
CA LYS A 5 -29.89 -37.52 19.36
C LYS A 5 -28.60 -36.78 19.73
N TRP A 6 -28.10 -35.94 18.81
CA TRP A 6 -26.89 -35.16 19.04
C TRP A 6 -26.98 -34.41 20.39
N PRO A 7 -25.93 -34.44 21.23
CA PRO A 7 -25.95 -33.75 22.51
C PRO A 7 -26.23 -32.27 22.30
N LYS A 8 -27.16 -31.73 23.09
CA LYS A 8 -27.62 -30.34 22.97
C LYS A 8 -26.44 -29.40 23.27
N ARG A 9 -25.90 -28.75 22.25
CA ARG A 9 -24.80 -27.79 22.38
C ARG A 9 -25.32 -26.53 23.07
N SER A 10 -24.66 -26.06 24.12
CA SER A 10 -24.97 -24.75 24.73
C SER A 10 -24.42 -23.62 23.83
N ALA A 11 -25.24 -22.59 23.59
CA ALA A 11 -24.90 -21.49 22.70
C ALA A 11 -23.60 -20.78 23.13
N GLU A 12 -23.48 -20.48 24.42
CA GLU A 12 -22.39 -19.70 25.01
C GLU A 12 -21.02 -20.38 24.97
N LYS A 13 -20.97 -21.72 24.98
CA LYS A 13 -19.69 -22.47 24.98
C LYS A 13 -19.27 -22.94 23.60
N ASN A 14 -20.24 -23.15 22.71
CA ASN A 14 -20.00 -23.81 21.42
C ASN A 14 -20.08 -22.86 20.23
N TYR A 15 -20.58 -21.64 20.42
CA TYR A 15 -20.75 -20.65 19.37
C TYR A 15 -20.27 -19.29 19.85
N PHE A 16 -19.81 -18.48 18.91
CA PHE A 16 -19.50 -17.08 19.14
C PHE A 16 -19.97 -16.27 17.95
N MET A 17 -20.29 -15.01 18.21
CA MET A 17 -20.71 -14.09 17.16
C MET A 17 -19.49 -13.62 16.39
N VAL A 18 -19.61 -13.68 15.07
CA VAL A 18 -18.66 -13.10 14.13
C VAL A 18 -19.43 -12.09 13.32
N PRO A 19 -18.97 -10.84 13.23
CA PRO A 19 -19.69 -9.83 12.47
C PRO A 19 -19.62 -10.12 10.97
N ASN A 20 -20.69 -9.83 10.25
CA ASN A 20 -20.85 -10.20 8.84
C ASN A 20 -19.98 -9.33 7.92
N GLU A 21 -19.63 -8.13 8.38
CA GLU A 21 -18.96 -7.11 7.59
C GLU A 21 -17.50 -7.48 7.27
N ILE A 22 -16.95 -8.51 7.93
CA ILE A 22 -15.64 -9.08 7.56
C ILE A 22 -15.59 -9.55 6.11
N PHE A 23 -16.73 -9.89 5.52
CA PHE A 23 -16.84 -10.27 4.10
C PHE A 23 -16.89 -9.06 3.16
N SER A 24 -17.19 -7.86 3.68
CA SER A 24 -17.23 -6.61 2.91
C SER A 24 -15.87 -5.89 2.88
N ILE A 25 -14.98 -6.17 3.83
CA ILE A 25 -13.67 -5.51 3.98
C ILE A 25 -12.58 -6.13 3.06
N GLY A 26 -12.92 -7.18 2.29
CA GLY A 26 -11.99 -7.81 1.35
C GLY A 26 -10.85 -8.56 2.05
N LEU A 27 -11.18 -9.38 3.05
CA LEU A 27 -10.22 -10.26 3.72
C LEU A 27 -9.98 -11.55 2.94
N ASP A 28 -8.72 -11.98 2.87
CA ASP A 28 -8.35 -13.33 2.44
C ASP A 28 -8.85 -14.36 3.45
N TYR A 29 -9.08 -15.60 3.00
CA TYR A 29 -9.59 -16.66 3.88
C TYR A 29 -8.65 -16.93 5.08
N ARG A 30 -7.35 -16.70 4.90
CA ARG A 30 -6.35 -16.84 5.97
C ARG A 30 -6.46 -15.72 7.00
N GLU A 31 -6.70 -14.48 6.55
CA GLU A 31 -6.98 -13.34 7.44
C GLU A 31 -8.26 -13.55 8.22
N ILE A 32 -9.32 -14.04 7.54
CA ILE A 32 -10.59 -14.40 8.17
C ILE A 32 -10.38 -15.45 9.24
N SER A 33 -9.65 -16.53 8.93
CA SER A 33 -9.37 -17.62 9.88
C SER A 33 -8.63 -17.12 11.11
N LEU A 34 -7.64 -16.26 10.91
CA LEU A 34 -6.87 -15.63 11.99
C LEU A 34 -7.75 -14.71 12.85
N TYR A 35 -8.52 -13.82 12.22
CA TYR A 35 -9.39 -12.88 12.92
C TYR A 35 -10.47 -13.59 13.74
N ILE A 36 -11.11 -14.62 13.17
CA ILE A 36 -12.09 -15.48 13.85
C ILE A 36 -11.44 -16.20 15.05
N TYR A 37 -10.21 -16.68 14.90
CA TYR A 37 -9.48 -17.29 16.02
C TYR A 37 -9.23 -16.28 17.15
N LEU A 38 -8.82 -15.04 16.83
CA LEU A 38 -8.64 -13.99 17.83
C LEU A 38 -9.96 -13.64 18.52
N LEU A 39 -11.07 -13.50 17.78
CA LEU A 39 -12.42 -13.29 18.36
C LEU A 39 -12.87 -14.44 19.28
N ARG A 40 -12.40 -15.65 19.03
CA ARG A 40 -12.66 -16.80 19.92
C ARG A 40 -11.85 -16.69 21.22
N CYS A 41 -10.64 -16.15 21.15
CA CYS A 41 -9.72 -16.00 22.29
C CYS A 41 -9.94 -14.70 23.07
N GLU A 42 -10.67 -13.73 22.52
CA GLU A 42 -10.87 -12.43 23.14
C GLU A 42 -11.60 -12.53 24.47
N ASN A 43 -11.19 -11.68 25.41
CA ASN A 43 -12.00 -11.39 26.58
C ASN A 43 -13.11 -10.42 26.20
N ARG A 44 -14.37 -10.84 26.35
CA ARG A 44 -15.57 -10.06 25.98
C ARG A 44 -15.71 -8.71 26.69
N LYS A 45 -14.99 -8.49 27.80
CA LYS A 45 -15.01 -7.21 28.53
C LYS A 45 -13.97 -6.22 28.03
N THR A 46 -12.79 -6.72 27.64
CA THR A 46 -11.64 -5.88 27.29
C THR A 46 -11.31 -5.90 25.81
N TYR A 47 -11.93 -6.79 25.03
CA TYR A 47 -11.64 -7.03 23.61
C TYR A 47 -10.18 -7.37 23.33
N GLN A 48 -9.51 -7.98 24.32
CA GLN A 48 -8.10 -8.29 24.29
C GLN A 48 -7.82 -9.78 24.40
N CYS A 49 -6.74 -10.24 23.77
CA CYS A 49 -6.18 -11.58 23.95
C CYS A 49 -4.66 -11.56 23.74
N TYR A 50 -3.95 -12.60 24.18
CA TYR A 50 -2.48 -12.69 24.09
C TYR A 50 -1.94 -14.05 23.59
N PRO A 51 -2.58 -14.70 22.60
CA PRO A 51 -2.07 -15.97 22.07
C PRO A 51 -0.73 -15.77 21.35
N SER A 52 0.23 -16.67 21.55
CA SER A 52 1.50 -16.63 20.80
C SER A 52 1.28 -17.00 19.33
N TYR A 53 2.18 -16.55 18.43
CA TYR A 53 2.16 -16.96 17.02
C TYR A 53 2.19 -18.47 16.82
N LYS A 54 2.94 -19.18 17.67
CA LYS A 54 2.96 -20.64 17.70
C LYS A 54 1.58 -21.24 18.00
N THR A 55 0.87 -20.68 18.99
CA THR A 55 -0.46 -21.16 19.41
C THR A 55 -1.50 -20.90 18.33
N ILE A 56 -1.47 -19.70 17.74
CA ILE A 56 -2.31 -19.33 16.61
C ILE A 56 -2.05 -20.29 15.45
N GLY A 57 -0.78 -20.40 15.04
CA GLY A 57 -0.36 -21.20 13.89
C GLY A 57 -0.77 -22.66 14.02
N HIS A 58 -0.58 -23.26 15.20
CA HIS A 58 -1.05 -24.61 15.48
C HIS A 58 -2.58 -24.75 15.33
N ALA A 59 -3.35 -23.77 15.79
CA ALA A 59 -4.80 -23.84 15.75
C ALA A 59 -5.41 -23.65 14.36
N ILE A 60 -4.77 -22.84 13.50
CA ILE A 60 -5.28 -22.53 12.15
C ILE A 60 -4.48 -23.21 11.03
N GLY A 61 -3.48 -24.04 11.38
CA GLY A 61 -2.66 -24.78 10.41
C GLY A 61 -1.67 -23.91 9.63
N MET A 62 -1.09 -22.89 10.27
CA MET A 62 -0.15 -21.95 9.65
C MET A 62 1.20 -21.94 10.36
N SER A 63 2.27 -21.62 9.62
CA SER A 63 3.58 -21.34 10.22
C SER A 63 3.58 -20.00 10.96
N GLU A 64 4.47 -19.83 11.93
CA GLU A 64 4.60 -18.57 12.68
C GLU A 64 4.88 -17.36 11.78
N ASN A 65 5.67 -17.55 10.72
CA ASN A 65 5.96 -16.50 9.73
C ASN A 65 4.70 -16.10 8.96
N THR A 66 3.87 -17.09 8.60
CA THR A 66 2.58 -16.87 7.93
C THR A 66 1.62 -16.12 8.84
N VAL A 67 1.55 -16.51 10.12
CA VAL A 67 0.75 -15.78 11.12
C VAL A 67 1.22 -14.34 11.24
N ALA A 68 2.52 -14.10 11.39
CA ALA A 68 3.08 -12.75 11.50
C ALA A 68 2.73 -11.88 10.29
N LYS A 69 2.78 -12.44 9.07
CA LYS A 69 2.36 -11.75 7.85
C LYS A 69 0.89 -11.33 7.93
N TYR A 70 -0.01 -12.23 8.28
CA TYR A 70 -1.44 -11.94 8.30
C TYR A 70 -1.87 -11.06 9.48
N VAL A 71 -1.15 -11.11 10.60
CA VAL A 71 -1.32 -10.15 11.71
C VAL A 71 -1.06 -8.72 11.21
N ARG A 72 0.05 -8.49 10.50
CA ARG A 72 0.35 -7.17 9.90
C ARG A 72 -0.75 -6.71 8.93
N GLN A 73 -1.27 -7.61 8.10
CA GLN A 73 -2.36 -7.26 7.17
C GLN A 73 -3.66 -6.89 7.90
N LEU A 74 -4.00 -7.59 8.98
CA LEU A 74 -5.13 -7.23 9.83
C LEU A 74 -4.93 -5.87 10.51
N GLU A 75 -3.69 -5.51 10.89
CA GLU A 75 -3.36 -4.19 11.42
C GLU A 75 -3.46 -3.08 10.37
N GLU A 76 -2.98 -3.31 9.14
CA GLU A 76 -3.08 -2.36 8.02
C GLU A 76 -4.55 -2.06 7.66
N LYS A 77 -5.39 -3.10 7.71
CA LYS A 77 -6.85 -2.98 7.55
C LYS A 77 -7.53 -2.43 8.81
N GLY A 78 -6.80 -2.33 9.92
CA GLY A 78 -7.28 -1.75 11.16
C GLY A 78 -8.29 -2.62 11.90
N LEU A 79 -8.30 -3.92 11.69
CA LEU A 79 -9.18 -4.85 12.43
C LEU A 79 -8.65 -5.16 13.84
N ILE A 80 -7.33 -5.10 14.00
CA ILE A 80 -6.64 -5.36 15.26
C ILE A 80 -5.56 -4.30 15.51
N TYR A 81 -5.18 -4.18 16.77
CA TYR A 81 -3.98 -3.48 17.20
C TYR A 81 -3.11 -4.44 18.00
N THR A 82 -1.80 -4.47 17.75
CA THR A 82 -0.88 -5.29 18.52
C THR A 82 0.08 -4.46 19.35
N GLU A 83 0.31 -4.90 20.58
CA GLU A 83 1.29 -4.32 21.51
C GLU A 83 2.24 -5.43 21.99
N PRO A 84 3.57 -5.20 21.99
CA PRO A 84 4.50 -6.12 22.63
C PRO A 84 4.31 -6.09 24.15
N THR A 85 4.16 -7.27 24.76
CA THR A 85 4.16 -7.37 26.22
C THR A 85 5.58 -7.63 26.71
N ILE A 86 5.98 -6.99 27.82
CA ILE A 86 7.24 -7.30 28.50
C ILE A 86 6.92 -8.21 29.69
N MET A 87 7.53 -9.39 29.73
CA MET A 87 7.43 -10.29 30.88
C MET A 87 8.67 -10.12 31.75
N GLN A 88 8.51 -10.08 33.08
CA GLN A 88 9.65 -10.07 34.00
C GLN A 88 9.97 -11.51 34.40
N SER A 89 11.23 -11.94 34.26
CA SER A 89 11.70 -13.20 34.85
C SER A 89 11.66 -13.13 36.38
N LYS A 90 11.67 -14.28 37.06
CA LYS A 90 11.82 -14.35 38.53
C LYS A 90 13.08 -13.63 39.03
N ASP A 91 14.10 -13.53 38.18
CA ASP A 91 15.36 -12.83 38.43
C ASP A 91 15.33 -11.33 38.07
N GLY A 92 14.15 -10.77 37.73
CA GLY A 92 13.98 -9.35 37.38
C GLY A 92 14.51 -8.94 36.01
N LYS A 93 14.90 -9.91 35.16
CA LYS A 93 15.34 -9.66 33.78
C LYS A 93 14.14 -9.53 32.84
N PRO A 94 14.10 -8.53 31.94
CA PRO A 94 13.04 -8.42 30.95
C PRO A 94 13.15 -9.56 29.92
N LEU A 95 12.04 -10.21 29.68
CA LEU A 95 11.84 -11.22 28.64
C LEU A 95 10.83 -10.69 27.63
N ASN A 96 11.08 -10.97 26.36
CA ASN A 96 10.12 -10.69 25.29
C ASN A 96 8.87 -11.53 25.54
N GLY A 97 7.77 -10.88 25.90
CA GLY A 97 6.47 -11.53 26.06
C GLY A 97 5.79 -11.74 24.71
N ASN A 98 4.58 -12.31 24.78
CA ASN A 98 3.73 -12.43 23.60
C ASN A 98 3.16 -11.05 23.20
N LEU A 99 2.59 -10.99 22.00
CA LEU A 99 1.79 -9.86 21.59
C LEU A 99 0.44 -9.86 22.32
N LEU A 100 0.05 -8.67 22.79
CA LEU A 100 -1.31 -8.35 23.20
C LEU A 100 -2.06 -7.86 21.96
N TYR A 101 -3.17 -8.50 21.63
CA TYR A 101 -4.02 -8.13 20.52
C TYR A 101 -5.26 -7.46 21.08
N THR A 102 -5.58 -6.28 20.58
CA THR A 102 -6.83 -5.58 20.83
C THR A 102 -7.70 -5.61 19.58
N ILE A 103 -8.89 -6.19 19.67
CA ILE A 103 -9.84 -6.28 18.57
C ILE A 103 -10.61 -4.96 18.49
N ARG A 104 -10.61 -4.32 17.31
CA ARG A 104 -11.27 -3.03 17.14
C ARG A 104 -12.75 -3.19 16.79
N PRO A 105 -13.63 -2.26 17.24
CA PRO A 105 -15.03 -2.25 16.84
C PRO A 105 -15.17 -2.08 15.32
N ILE A 106 -15.92 -2.99 14.69
CA ILE A 106 -16.07 -3.05 13.24
C ILE A 106 -16.67 -1.79 12.60
N PRO A 107 -17.65 -1.08 13.20
CA PRO A 107 -18.18 0.14 12.59
C PRO A 107 -17.08 1.16 12.25
N GLY A 108 -16.13 1.39 13.17
CA GLY A 108 -15.02 2.32 12.93
C GLY A 108 -13.99 1.80 11.90
N VAL A 109 -13.86 0.48 11.78
CA VAL A 109 -13.02 -0.13 10.74
C VAL A 109 -13.63 0.07 9.35
N LEU A 110 -14.95 -0.13 9.22
CA LEU A 110 -15.68 0.05 7.98
C LEU A 110 -15.66 1.50 7.51
N GLU A 111 -15.94 2.44 8.42
CA GLU A 111 -15.90 3.87 8.12
C GLU A 111 -14.55 4.26 7.55
N ALA A 112 -13.46 3.92 8.26
CA ALA A 112 -12.11 4.18 7.79
C ALA A 112 -11.76 3.46 6.47
N PHE A 113 -12.32 2.27 6.22
CA PHE A 113 -12.13 1.55 4.96
C PHE A 113 -12.81 2.27 3.79
N TYR A 114 -14.08 2.64 3.95
CA TYR A 114 -14.85 3.32 2.91
C TYR A 114 -14.33 4.72 2.61
N GLU A 115 -13.91 5.48 3.63
CA GLU A 115 -13.26 6.77 3.44
C GLU A 115 -11.99 6.66 2.58
N ARG A 116 -11.15 5.64 2.81
CA ARG A 116 -9.96 5.40 1.99
C ARG A 116 -10.33 5.06 0.55
N GLN A 117 -11.32 4.20 0.35
CA GLN A 117 -11.78 3.81 -1.00
C GLN A 117 -12.32 5.02 -1.76
N PHE A 118 -13.13 5.84 -1.10
CA PHE A 118 -13.70 7.05 -1.70
C PHE A 118 -12.58 8.03 -2.11
N ARG A 119 -11.63 8.30 -1.21
CA ARG A 119 -10.49 9.18 -1.49
C ARG A 119 -9.66 8.69 -2.68
N GLN A 120 -9.38 7.39 -2.75
CA GLN A 120 -8.65 6.80 -3.88
C GLN A 120 -9.41 6.96 -5.21
N ALA A 121 -10.73 6.79 -5.20
CA ALA A 121 -11.57 6.97 -6.38
C ALA A 121 -11.57 8.44 -6.85
N GLU A 122 -11.66 9.39 -5.93
CA GLU A 122 -11.57 10.82 -6.23
C GLU A 122 -10.21 11.20 -6.83
N GLU A 123 -9.11 10.73 -6.23
CA GLU A 123 -7.76 10.95 -6.75
C GLU A 123 -7.57 10.36 -8.15
N ALA A 124 -8.06 9.13 -8.38
CA ALA A 124 -8.00 8.49 -9.69
C ALA A 124 -8.79 9.27 -10.74
N ALA A 125 -10.00 9.73 -10.38
CA ALA A 125 -10.82 10.57 -11.26
C ALA A 125 -10.14 11.92 -11.56
N ALA A 126 -9.50 12.54 -10.57
CA ALA A 126 -8.74 13.78 -10.76
C ALA A 126 -7.54 13.58 -11.70
N ARG A 127 -6.75 12.51 -11.49
CA ARG A 127 -5.62 12.15 -12.38
C ARG A 127 -6.07 11.91 -13.80
N TYR A 128 -7.19 11.20 -13.98
CA TYR A 128 -7.77 10.95 -15.29
C TYR A 128 -8.19 12.23 -16.01
N ARG A 129 -8.89 13.14 -15.32
CA ARG A 129 -9.29 14.45 -15.87
C ARG A 129 -8.07 15.29 -16.24
N ALA A 130 -7.06 15.34 -15.38
CA ALA A 130 -5.82 16.06 -15.64
C ALA A 130 -5.09 15.53 -16.89
N ALA A 131 -5.01 14.20 -17.04
CA ALA A 131 -4.42 13.57 -18.22
C ALA A 131 -5.16 13.92 -19.50
N GLN A 132 -6.50 13.91 -19.50
CA GLN A 132 -7.29 14.32 -20.66
C GLN A 132 -7.06 15.79 -21.04
N LEU A 133 -6.98 16.69 -20.06
CA LEU A 133 -6.71 18.12 -20.31
C LEU A 133 -5.32 18.31 -20.93
N LEU A 134 -4.32 17.61 -20.40
CA LEU A 134 -2.96 17.65 -20.93
C LEU A 134 -2.91 17.12 -22.37
N GLU A 135 -3.62 16.04 -22.66
CA GLU A 135 -3.70 15.47 -24.01
C GLU A 135 -4.34 16.44 -25.01
N LYS A 136 -5.47 17.06 -24.63
CA LYS A 136 -6.14 18.08 -25.45
C LYS A 136 -5.24 19.28 -25.71
N PHE A 137 -4.55 19.77 -24.68
CA PHE A 137 -3.59 20.86 -24.81
C PHE A 137 -2.43 20.49 -25.75
N ASN A 138 -1.87 19.29 -25.60
CA ASN A 138 -0.81 18.79 -26.48
C ASN A 138 -1.27 18.63 -27.93
N ALA A 139 -2.50 18.16 -28.16
CA ALA A 139 -3.08 18.07 -29.50
C ALA A 139 -3.24 19.45 -30.14
N GLN A 140 -3.74 20.44 -29.37
CA GLN A 140 -3.88 21.82 -29.84
C GLN A 140 -2.52 22.47 -30.13
N SER A 141 -1.52 22.26 -29.27
CA SER A 141 -0.15 22.74 -29.49
C SER A 141 0.45 22.18 -30.78
N ARG A 142 0.26 20.88 -31.05
CA ARG A 142 0.70 20.25 -32.32
C ARG A 142 0.02 20.86 -33.53
N GLN A 143 -1.29 21.11 -33.46
CA GLN A 143 -2.03 21.76 -34.55
C GLN A 143 -1.51 23.19 -34.80
N ASN A 144 -1.29 23.96 -33.72
CA ASN A 144 -0.75 25.32 -33.84
C ASN A 144 0.68 25.34 -34.40
N ALA A 145 1.52 24.36 -34.06
CA ALA A 145 2.88 24.24 -34.60
C ALA A 145 2.90 23.87 -36.10
N LEU A 146 1.91 23.12 -36.59
CA LEU A 146 1.74 22.81 -38.02
C LEU A 146 1.19 23.99 -38.84
N CYS A 147 0.63 25.00 -38.18
CA CYS A 147 0.04 26.18 -38.83
C CYS A 147 0.92 27.43 -38.78
N VAL A 148 2.24 27.30 -38.55
CA VAL A 148 3.17 28.42 -38.80
C VAL A 148 3.14 28.73 -40.30
N PRO A 149 2.75 29.94 -40.74
CA PRO A 149 2.82 30.29 -42.15
C PRO A 149 4.29 30.21 -42.57
N SER A 150 4.61 29.34 -43.52
CA SER A 150 5.86 29.43 -44.26
C SER A 150 5.90 30.83 -44.86
N GLN A 151 6.71 31.73 -44.29
CA GLN A 151 7.18 32.85 -45.09
C GLN A 151 8.00 32.21 -46.20
N GLU A 152 7.40 32.17 -47.38
CA GLU A 152 8.04 31.84 -48.63
C GLU A 152 9.04 32.98 -48.91
N GLU A 153 10.18 32.93 -48.21
CA GLU A 153 11.35 33.72 -48.54
C GLU A 153 11.78 33.29 -49.94
N ALA A 154 11.50 34.17 -50.90
CA ALA A 154 11.82 33.99 -52.30
C ALA A 154 13.31 33.68 -52.45
N SER A 155 13.62 32.44 -52.80
CA SER A 155 14.97 31.99 -53.14
C SER A 155 15.50 32.79 -54.35
N PRO A 156 16.62 33.52 -54.26
CA PRO A 156 17.35 33.94 -55.44
C PRO A 156 18.38 32.85 -55.78
N SER A 157 18.18 32.17 -56.90
CA SER A 157 19.22 31.35 -57.55
C SER A 157 19.99 32.22 -58.59
N PRO A 158 21.11 31.75 -59.19
CA PRO A 158 22.47 31.83 -58.65
C PRO A 158 23.50 32.41 -59.66
N CYS A 159 24.61 33.01 -59.21
CA CYS A 159 25.78 33.30 -60.08
C CYS A 159 27.11 33.25 -59.29
N GLN A 160 27.83 32.12 -59.43
CA GLN A 160 29.27 31.95 -59.75
C GLN A 160 30.31 32.98 -59.21
N ARG A 161 31.55 32.69 -58.78
CA ARG A 161 32.44 31.51 -58.81
C ARG A 161 33.87 31.96 -58.30
N ILE A 162 34.55 31.11 -57.50
CA ILE A 162 36.02 30.94 -57.25
C ILE A 162 36.80 31.92 -56.30
N GLU A 163 37.09 31.43 -55.07
CA GLU A 163 38.39 31.11 -54.39
C GLU A 163 39.75 31.64 -54.93
N PRO A 164 40.91 31.56 -54.22
CA PRO A 164 41.19 31.10 -52.84
C PRO A 164 42.15 32.04 -52.03
N GLY A 165 42.39 31.73 -50.75
CA GLY A 165 43.52 32.31 -50.01
C GLY A 165 43.73 31.69 -48.62
N CYS A 166 44.56 30.65 -48.55
CA CYS A 166 45.00 29.97 -47.32
C CYS A 166 45.92 30.83 -46.42
N GLU A 167 45.64 30.79 -45.10
CA GLU A 167 46.59 30.57 -43.97
C GLU A 167 47.66 31.66 -43.62
N PRO A 168 48.32 31.65 -42.43
CA PRO A 168 47.81 31.43 -41.05
C PRO A 168 48.54 32.24 -39.92
N PHE A 169 48.15 31.98 -38.66
CA PHE A 169 48.89 32.07 -37.38
C PHE A 169 49.34 33.41 -36.75
N SER A 170 48.85 33.68 -35.53
CA SER A 170 49.62 33.64 -34.25
C SER A 170 48.69 34.03 -33.08
N ALA A 171 48.50 33.14 -32.08
CA ALA A 171 49.09 33.18 -30.72
C ALA A 171 48.61 34.40 -29.90
N ASP A 172 47.98 34.26 -28.73
CA ASP A 172 48.62 33.74 -27.53
C ASP A 172 47.68 33.21 -26.43
N PHE A 173 48.30 32.34 -25.64
CA PHE A 173 47.90 31.71 -24.38
C PHE A 173 47.47 32.69 -23.27
N CYS A 174 46.52 32.23 -22.43
CA CYS A 174 46.80 32.08 -20.99
C CYS A 174 45.86 31.08 -20.30
N ARG A 175 46.49 30.10 -19.64
CA ARG A 175 45.91 29.15 -18.69
C ARG A 175 45.34 29.87 -17.46
N THR A 176 44.30 29.31 -16.85
CA THR A 176 44.35 28.97 -15.41
C THR A 176 43.41 27.82 -15.09
N LYS A 177 43.87 26.98 -14.17
CA LYS A 177 43.24 25.76 -13.69
C LYS A 177 42.19 26.10 -12.63
N GLU A 178 41.11 25.34 -12.56
CA GLU A 178 40.50 25.02 -11.27
C GLU A 178 40.03 23.57 -11.24
N LYS A 179 40.37 22.91 -10.13
CA LYS A 179 40.18 21.50 -9.79
C LYS A 179 39.42 21.48 -8.46
N ALA A 180 38.36 20.70 -8.37
CA ALA A 180 37.86 19.97 -7.19
C ALA A 180 36.44 19.54 -7.57
N GLY A 181 35.95 18.34 -7.27
CA GLY A 181 36.38 17.32 -6.32
C GLY A 181 35.13 16.51 -6.03
#